data_AF-A0A937ZXK2-F1
#
_entry.id   AF-A0A937ZXK2-F1
#
_cell.length_a   1.000
_cell.length_b   1.000
_cell.length_c   1.000
_cell.angle_alpha   90.00
_cell.angle_beta   90.00
_cell.angle_gamma   90.00
#
_symmetry.space_group_name_H-M   'P 1'
#
loop_
_entity.id
_entity.type
_entity.pdbx_description
1 polymer ?
#
loop_
_entity_poly.entity_id
_entity_poly.type
_entity_poly.pdbx_seq_one_letter_code
_entity_poly.pdbx_strand_id
1 'polypeptide(L)'
;ASVTQRIHFMLGAVILPLHDPIDVAEKIAVLDLITRGRVSVILGAGYVPSEFAMFGKPLADRARLMDEGIEVILRALKGERFDYEGRPIFMRPLPTRDPHQILMVGGGIATAARRAAKFDLGFGPTSGHLVDIYLAECEKLGQKPRRFNRPTPGMPQGILLCEDAEEGWKVIERHAAHVVTEYAKWSAQAGEASNSPFKGLEDPAKLRTSGMFVAWTPDMLIERMRSLPNHAGITLQPLLGGLSPEEGWKSLALLKKTLPRIRELEQQG
;
A
#
# COMPACT_ATOMS: atom_id res chain seq x y z
N ALA A 1 -11.38 -11.18 8.96
CA ALA A 1 -12.59 -10.35 8.87
C ALA A 1 -13.58 -10.60 10.02
N SER A 2 -13.95 -11.86 10.29
CA SER A 2 -14.94 -12.26 11.32
C SER A 2 -14.62 -11.85 12.77
N VAL A 3 -13.34 -11.68 13.11
CA VAL A 3 -12.88 -11.31 14.46
C VAL A 3 -12.84 -9.80 14.74
N THR A 4 -13.34 -8.97 13.82
CA THR A 4 -13.34 -7.50 13.96
C THR A 4 -14.62 -6.89 13.41
N GLN A 5 -15.08 -5.78 14.00
CA GLN A 5 -16.30 -5.09 13.56
C GLN A 5 -16.04 -3.75 12.85
N ARG A 6 -14.94 -3.06 13.18
CA ARG A 6 -14.71 -1.66 12.76
C ARG A 6 -13.46 -1.41 11.94
N ILE A 7 -12.41 -2.20 12.13
CA ILE A 7 -11.13 -1.94 11.45
C ILE A 7 -11.28 -2.06 9.94
N HIS A 8 -10.67 -1.14 9.19
CA HIS A 8 -10.63 -1.21 7.73
C HIS A 8 -9.42 -2.05 7.30
N PHE A 9 -9.61 -2.91 6.30
CA PHE A 9 -8.54 -3.72 5.73
C PHE A 9 -8.05 -3.07 4.44
N MET A 10 -6.74 -2.89 4.30
CA MET A 10 -6.14 -2.42 3.06
C MET A 10 -5.13 -3.45 2.59
N LEU A 11 -5.32 -3.99 1.38
CA LEU A 11 -4.34 -4.83 0.70
C LEU A 11 -3.42 -3.91 -0.11
N GLY A 12 -2.18 -3.72 0.37
CA GLY A 12 -1.13 -2.97 -0.31
C GLY A 12 0.04 -3.90 -0.62
N ALA A 13 0.09 -4.61 -1.75
CA ALA A 13 -0.80 -4.54 -2.92
C ALA A 13 -0.98 -5.93 -3.57
N VAL A 14 -1.97 -6.08 -4.46
CA VAL A 14 -2.08 -7.23 -5.38
C VAL A 14 -1.26 -6.92 -6.63
N ILE A 15 -0.28 -7.76 -6.96
CA ILE A 15 0.52 -7.62 -8.18
C ILE A 15 -0.26 -8.19 -9.36
N LEU A 16 -1.20 -7.39 -9.87
CA LEU A 16 -2.24 -7.82 -10.80
C LEU A 16 -1.72 -8.56 -12.04
N PRO A 17 -0.60 -8.16 -12.69
CA PRO A 17 -0.11 -8.86 -13.88
C PRO A 17 0.27 -10.34 -13.67
N LEU A 18 0.43 -10.79 -12.42
CA LEU A 18 0.78 -12.17 -12.07
C LEU A 18 -0.45 -13.06 -11.83
N HIS A 19 -1.67 -12.53 -11.97
CA HIS A 19 -2.92 -13.23 -11.65
C HIS A 19 -3.92 -13.25 -12.81
N ASP A 20 -4.86 -14.19 -12.78
CA ASP A 20 -6.08 -14.09 -13.60
C ASP A 20 -7.00 -13.00 -13.00
N PRO A 21 -7.38 -11.97 -13.78
CA PRO A 21 -8.21 -10.88 -13.27
C PRO A 21 -9.60 -11.33 -12.79
N ILE A 22 -10.15 -12.43 -13.31
CA ILE A 22 -11.45 -12.98 -12.86
C ILE A 22 -11.33 -13.58 -11.47
N ASP A 23 -10.27 -14.35 -11.19
CA ASP A 23 -9.99 -14.89 -9.86
C ASP A 23 -9.77 -13.76 -8.83
N VAL A 24 -9.06 -12.70 -9.24
CA VAL A 24 -8.89 -11.50 -8.40
C VAL A 24 -10.24 -10.82 -8.15
N ALA A 25 -11.07 -10.62 -9.17
CA ALA A 25 -12.39 -10.00 -9.02
C ALA A 25 -13.29 -10.78 -8.05
N GLU A 26 -13.35 -12.10 -8.17
CA GLU A 26 -14.14 -12.95 -7.29
C GLU A 26 -13.66 -12.85 -5.84
N LYS A 27 -12.35 -12.95 -5.62
CA LYS A 27 -11.74 -12.79 -4.27
C LYS A 27 -12.05 -11.43 -3.65
N ILE A 28 -12.05 -10.36 -4.46
CA ILE A 28 -12.40 -9.01 -4.00
C ILE A 28 -13.87 -8.93 -3.61
N ALA A 29 -14.78 -9.49 -4.40
CA ALA A 29 -16.21 -9.52 -4.09
C ALA A 29 -16.48 -10.27 -2.77
N VAL A 30 -15.90 -11.47 -2.62
CA VAL A 30 -16.00 -12.27 -1.40
C VAL A 30 -15.43 -11.52 -0.19
N LEU A 31 -14.27 -10.89 -0.34
CA LEU A 31 -13.65 -10.14 0.74
C LEU A 31 -14.49 -8.92 1.15
N ASP A 32 -15.07 -8.20 0.20
CA ASP A 32 -15.98 -7.08 0.49
C ASP A 32 -17.23 -7.55 1.24
N LEU A 33 -17.83 -8.67 0.83
CA LEU A 33 -19.00 -9.28 1.48
C LEU A 33 -18.68 -9.70 2.93
N ILE A 34 -17.60 -10.44 3.16
CA ILE A 34 -17.24 -10.94 4.49
C ILE A 34 -16.80 -9.80 5.41
N THR A 35 -16.15 -8.77 4.86
CA THR A 35 -15.76 -7.57 5.63
C THR A 35 -16.92 -6.59 5.83
N ARG A 36 -18.04 -6.76 5.12
CA ARG A 36 -19.18 -5.83 5.09
C ARG A 36 -18.75 -4.43 4.64
N GLY A 37 -18.03 -4.36 3.53
CA GLY A 37 -17.61 -3.09 2.95
C GLY A 37 -16.38 -2.43 3.59
N ARG A 38 -15.61 -3.15 4.41
CA ARG A 38 -14.44 -2.61 5.13
C ARG A 38 -13.11 -2.97 4.48
N VAL A 39 -13.05 -3.01 3.15
CA VAL A 39 -11.82 -3.38 2.44
C VAL A 39 -11.42 -2.37 1.37
N SER A 40 -10.13 -2.18 1.16
CA SER A 40 -9.60 -1.51 -0.03
C SER A 40 -8.48 -2.34 -0.60
N VAL A 41 -8.38 -2.39 -1.93
CA VAL A 41 -7.38 -3.20 -2.62
C VAL A 41 -6.59 -2.29 -3.54
N ILE A 42 -5.29 -2.17 -3.25
CA ILE A 42 -4.34 -1.50 -4.13
C ILE A 42 -3.85 -2.53 -5.13
N LEU A 43 -4.09 -2.25 -6.40
CA LEU A 43 -3.54 -3.00 -7.53
C LEU A 43 -2.18 -2.39 -7.89
N GLY A 44 -1.16 -3.22 -8.06
CA GLY A 44 0.19 -2.82 -8.47
C GLY A 44 0.67 -3.58 -9.69
N ALA A 45 1.52 -2.94 -10.50
CA ALA A 45 2.09 -3.56 -11.68
C ALA A 45 3.24 -4.53 -11.39
N GLY A 46 3.85 -4.46 -10.20
CA GLY A 46 5.05 -5.24 -9.86
C GLY A 46 6.30 -4.77 -10.61
N TYR A 47 7.47 -5.18 -10.13
CA TYR A 47 8.74 -4.83 -10.77
C TYR A 47 9.84 -5.88 -10.63
N VAL A 48 9.64 -6.94 -9.84
CA VAL A 48 10.68 -7.92 -9.52
C VAL A 48 10.80 -8.94 -10.67
N PRO A 49 11.93 -8.99 -11.40
CA PRO A 49 12.04 -9.86 -12.58
C PRO A 49 11.87 -11.35 -12.27
N SER A 50 12.37 -11.82 -11.12
CA SER A 50 12.27 -13.23 -10.72
C SER A 50 10.83 -13.66 -10.44
N GLU A 51 9.98 -12.79 -9.90
CA GLU A 51 8.54 -13.08 -9.72
C GLU A 51 7.86 -13.29 -11.07
N PHE A 52 8.12 -12.38 -12.02
CA PHE A 52 7.58 -12.48 -13.38
C PHE A 52 8.03 -13.76 -14.08
N ALA A 53 9.31 -14.11 -13.97
CA ALA A 53 9.84 -15.37 -14.49
C ALA A 53 9.16 -16.60 -13.86
N MET A 54 8.93 -16.58 -12.53
CA MET A 54 8.27 -17.66 -11.80
C MET A 54 6.84 -17.93 -12.28
N PHE A 55 6.11 -16.88 -12.66
CA PHE A 55 4.75 -16.99 -13.22
C PHE A 55 4.71 -17.10 -14.75
N GLY A 56 5.87 -17.18 -15.42
CA GLY A 56 5.95 -17.28 -16.89
C GLY A 56 5.43 -16.04 -17.61
N LYS A 57 5.52 -14.86 -17.00
CA LYS A 57 5.05 -13.59 -17.56
C LYS A 57 6.23 -12.68 -17.94
N PRO A 58 6.23 -12.05 -19.12
CA PRO A 58 7.24 -11.06 -19.45
C PRO A 58 7.07 -9.79 -18.60
N LEU A 59 8.15 -9.31 -17.96
CA LEU A 59 8.11 -8.07 -17.19
C LEU A 59 7.72 -6.85 -18.05
N ALA A 60 8.09 -6.86 -19.34
CA ALA A 60 7.76 -5.80 -20.30
C ALA A 60 6.24 -5.62 -20.47
N ASP A 61 5.47 -6.69 -20.30
CA ASP A 61 4.02 -6.69 -20.51
C ASP A 61 3.23 -6.17 -19.31
N ARG A 62 3.88 -5.97 -18.15
CA ARG A 62 3.22 -5.65 -16.88
C ARG A 62 2.26 -4.46 -16.95
N ALA A 63 2.58 -3.43 -17.75
CA ALA A 63 1.76 -2.24 -17.85
C ALA A 63 0.48 -2.51 -18.65
N ARG A 64 0.61 -3.26 -19.76
CA ARG A 64 -0.52 -3.71 -20.58
C ARG A 64 -1.44 -4.64 -19.78
N LEU A 65 -0.85 -5.66 -19.14
CA LEU A 65 -1.57 -6.61 -18.30
C LEU A 65 -2.28 -5.95 -17.11
N MET A 66 -1.67 -4.91 -16.53
CA MET A 66 -2.30 -4.11 -15.48
C MET A 66 -3.55 -3.39 -16.01
N ASP A 67 -3.45 -2.68 -17.14
CA ASP A 67 -4.58 -1.95 -17.72
C ASP A 67 -5.73 -2.88 -18.10
N GLU A 68 -5.42 -3.96 -18.83
CA GLU A 68 -6.41 -4.98 -19.23
C GLU A 68 -7.06 -5.63 -17.99
N GLY A 69 -6.26 -5.99 -17.00
CA GLY A 69 -6.75 -6.60 -15.77
C GLY A 69 -7.68 -5.69 -14.97
N ILE A 70 -7.39 -4.39 -14.86
CA ILE A 70 -8.27 -3.43 -14.18
C ILE A 70 -9.63 -3.36 -14.89
N GLU A 71 -9.62 -3.26 -16.23
CA GLU A 71 -10.84 -3.19 -17.03
C GLU A 71 -11.71 -4.44 -16.81
N VAL A 72 -11.11 -5.62 -16.90
CA VAL A 72 -11.80 -6.90 -16.69
C VAL A 72 -12.38 -6.99 -15.27
N ILE A 73 -11.60 -6.64 -14.26
CA ILE A 73 -12.06 -6.66 -12.85
C ILE A 73 -13.25 -5.72 -12.65
N LEU A 74 -13.19 -4.49 -13.18
CA LEU A 74 -14.27 -3.52 -13.01
C LEU A 74 -15.57 -4.00 -13.65
N ARG A 75 -15.51 -4.56 -14.86
CA ARG A 75 -16.68 -5.11 -15.56
C ARG A 75 -17.26 -6.31 -14.81
N ALA A 76 -16.40 -7.22 -14.35
CA ALA A 76 -16.81 -8.38 -13.56
C ALA A 76 -17.50 -7.96 -12.26
N LEU A 77 -16.91 -7.02 -11.50
CA LEU A 77 -17.47 -6.51 -10.23
C LEU A 77 -18.75 -5.70 -10.42
N LYS A 78 -18.99 -5.11 -11.61
CA LYS A 78 -20.28 -4.50 -11.98
C LYS A 78 -21.33 -5.54 -12.39
N GLY A 79 -20.93 -6.80 -12.51
CA GLY A 79 -21.82 -7.91 -12.85
C GLY A 79 -22.24 -7.94 -14.31
N GLU A 80 -21.45 -7.31 -15.18
CA GLU A 80 -21.61 -7.36 -16.63
C GLU A 80 -21.44 -8.78 -17.18
N ARG A 81 -22.05 -9.06 -18.33
CA ARG A 81 -21.79 -10.28 -19.10
C ARG A 81 -20.88 -9.95 -20.26
N PHE A 82 -19.77 -10.67 -20.38
CA PHE A 82 -18.78 -10.42 -21.42
C PHE A 82 -17.92 -11.66 -21.72
N ASP A 83 -17.20 -11.62 -22.82
CA ASP A 83 -16.16 -12.62 -23.11
C ASP A 83 -14.78 -12.09 -22.70
N TYR A 84 -13.97 -12.93 -22.07
CA TYR A 84 -12.57 -12.64 -21.79
C TYR A 84 -11.71 -13.85 -22.16
N GLU A 85 -10.88 -13.67 -23.20
CA GLU A 85 -10.01 -14.74 -23.73
C GLU A 85 -10.79 -16.00 -24.14
N GLY A 86 -11.97 -15.85 -24.75
CA GLY A 86 -12.83 -16.96 -25.16
C GLY A 86 -13.64 -17.59 -24.04
N ARG A 87 -13.63 -16.99 -22.84
CA ARG A 87 -14.39 -17.44 -21.67
C ARG A 87 -15.61 -16.55 -21.46
N PRO A 88 -16.84 -17.10 -21.42
CA PRO A 88 -18.02 -16.33 -21.05
C PRO A 88 -17.99 -16.02 -19.54
N ILE A 89 -17.91 -14.73 -19.22
CA ILE A 89 -17.86 -14.22 -17.85
C ILE A 89 -19.24 -13.75 -17.43
N PHE A 90 -19.69 -14.25 -16.27
CA PHE A 90 -20.85 -13.73 -15.55
C PHE A 90 -20.66 -13.96 -14.05
N MET A 91 -20.15 -12.95 -13.35
CA MET A 91 -19.74 -13.09 -11.95
C MET A 91 -20.88 -12.77 -10.98
N ARG A 92 -21.06 -13.66 -9.98
CA ARG A 92 -21.89 -13.48 -8.79
C ARG A 92 -21.24 -14.26 -7.63
N PRO A 93 -21.44 -13.86 -6.35
CA PRO A 93 -22.11 -12.64 -5.89
C PRO A 93 -21.32 -11.37 -6.21
N LEU A 94 -22.00 -10.22 -6.19
CA LEU A 94 -21.37 -8.91 -6.37
C LEU A 94 -20.94 -8.32 -5.02
N PRO A 95 -19.93 -7.44 -4.98
CA PRO A 95 -19.59 -6.71 -3.77
C PRO A 95 -20.76 -5.85 -3.28
N THR A 96 -20.72 -5.47 -2.00
CA THR A 96 -21.71 -4.58 -1.37
C THR A 96 -21.52 -3.11 -1.74
N ARG A 97 -20.30 -2.72 -2.14
CA ARG A 97 -19.95 -1.35 -2.51
C ARG A 97 -19.63 -1.24 -3.98
N ASP A 98 -19.71 -0.01 -4.49
CA ASP A 98 -19.22 0.36 -5.81
C ASP A 98 -17.75 -0.08 -5.97
N PRO A 99 -17.39 -0.85 -7.02
CA PRO A 99 -16.01 -1.26 -7.29
C PRO A 99 -15.00 -0.11 -7.29
N HIS A 100 -15.40 1.09 -7.72
CA HIS A 100 -14.56 2.29 -7.73
C HIS A 100 -14.23 2.82 -6.32
N GLN A 101 -14.94 2.36 -5.28
CA GLN A 101 -14.66 2.65 -3.86
C GLN A 101 -13.84 1.55 -3.17
N ILE A 102 -13.70 0.39 -3.81
CA ILE A 102 -12.94 -0.75 -3.30
C ILE A 102 -11.51 -0.70 -3.84
N LEU A 103 -11.37 -0.43 -5.14
CA LEU A 103 -10.12 -0.52 -5.86
C LEU A 103 -9.34 0.79 -5.83
N MET A 104 -8.02 0.64 -5.77
CA MET A 104 -7.05 1.70 -5.88
C MET A 104 -5.90 1.24 -6.78
N VAL A 105 -5.19 2.17 -7.41
CA VAL A 105 -3.94 1.88 -8.13
C VAL A 105 -2.77 2.36 -7.29
N GLY A 106 -1.75 1.52 -7.14
CA GLY A 106 -0.52 1.84 -6.43
C GLY A 106 0.64 2.09 -7.38
N GLY A 107 1.55 2.99 -7.03
CA GLY A 107 2.80 3.13 -7.77
C GLY A 107 3.63 4.34 -7.41
N GLY A 108 4.90 4.30 -7.82
CA GLY A 108 5.90 5.33 -7.55
C GLY A 108 6.31 6.18 -8.75
N ILE A 109 5.53 6.16 -9.84
CA ILE A 109 5.82 6.90 -11.08
C ILE A 109 4.57 7.59 -11.62
N ALA A 110 4.76 8.65 -12.41
CA ALA A 110 3.66 9.46 -12.96
C ALA A 110 2.63 8.65 -13.76
N THR A 111 3.05 7.59 -14.46
CA THR A 111 2.14 6.74 -15.22
C THR A 111 1.16 5.97 -14.33
N ALA A 112 1.52 5.66 -13.07
CA ALA A 112 0.60 5.07 -12.10
C ALA A 112 -0.47 6.05 -11.65
N ALA A 113 -0.10 7.32 -11.41
CA ALA A 113 -1.04 8.39 -11.08
C ALA A 113 -2.06 8.62 -12.22
N ARG A 114 -1.58 8.74 -13.46
CA ARG A 114 -2.45 8.88 -14.64
C ARG A 114 -3.35 7.65 -14.85
N ARG A 115 -2.84 6.44 -14.58
CA ARG A 115 -3.63 5.20 -14.61
C ARG A 115 -4.77 5.22 -13.60
N ALA A 116 -4.51 5.65 -12.37
CA ALA A 116 -5.56 5.77 -11.35
C ALA A 116 -6.69 6.68 -11.82
N ALA A 117 -6.36 7.85 -12.40
CA ALA A 117 -7.34 8.78 -12.96
C ALA A 117 -8.06 8.21 -14.19
N LYS A 118 -7.34 7.58 -15.13
CA LYS A 118 -7.91 6.96 -16.34
C LYS A 118 -9.05 5.99 -16.01
N PHE A 119 -8.88 5.18 -14.96
CA PHE A 119 -9.86 4.17 -14.54
C PHE A 119 -10.85 4.67 -13.47
N ASP A 120 -10.82 5.96 -13.12
CA ASP A 120 -11.63 6.56 -12.05
C ASP A 120 -11.50 5.76 -10.72
N LEU A 121 -10.26 5.50 -10.32
CA LEU A 121 -9.91 4.73 -9.13
C LEU A 121 -9.17 5.60 -8.10
N GLY A 122 -9.16 5.13 -6.86
CA GLY A 122 -8.31 5.72 -5.82
C GLY A 122 -6.82 5.54 -6.11
N PHE A 123 -5.97 6.34 -5.46
CA PHE A 123 -4.53 6.33 -5.72
C PHE A 123 -3.71 6.11 -4.45
N GLY A 124 -2.83 5.11 -4.50
CA GLY A 124 -1.85 4.76 -3.46
C GLY A 124 -0.41 5.11 -3.87
N PRO A 125 0.00 6.40 -3.80
CA PRO A 125 1.34 6.83 -4.17
C PRO A 125 2.42 6.43 -3.16
N THR A 126 3.66 6.37 -3.64
CA THR A 126 4.86 6.27 -2.77
C THR A 126 5.38 7.64 -2.31
N SER A 127 4.94 8.74 -2.91
CA SER A 127 5.39 10.10 -2.57
C SER A 127 4.32 11.17 -2.85
N GLY A 128 4.39 12.30 -2.15
CA GLY A 128 3.38 13.36 -2.21
C GLY A 128 3.20 14.00 -3.58
N HIS A 129 4.27 14.24 -4.34
CA HIS A 129 4.20 14.92 -5.65
C HIS A 129 3.40 14.11 -6.71
N LEU A 130 3.33 12.78 -6.56
CA LEU A 130 2.53 11.94 -7.46
C LEU A 130 1.03 12.21 -7.29
N VAL A 131 0.60 12.67 -6.11
CA VAL A 131 -0.80 13.08 -5.88
C VAL A 131 -1.14 14.28 -6.74
N ASP A 132 -0.23 15.23 -6.92
CA ASP A 132 -0.48 16.42 -7.74
C ASP A 132 -0.73 16.02 -9.21
N ILE A 133 0.01 15.05 -9.71
CA ILE A 133 -0.20 14.47 -11.05
C ILE A 133 -1.56 13.78 -11.15
N TYR A 134 -1.95 13.01 -10.13
CA TYR A 134 -3.25 12.35 -10.08
C TYR A 134 -4.40 13.36 -10.08
N LEU A 135 -4.31 14.40 -9.25
CA LEU A 135 -5.33 15.44 -9.14
C LEU A 135 -5.46 16.22 -10.46
N ALA A 136 -4.34 16.61 -11.07
CA ALA A 136 -4.35 17.31 -12.36
C ALA A 136 -4.93 16.46 -13.49
N GLU A 137 -4.66 15.14 -13.51
CA GLU A 137 -5.27 14.25 -14.51
C GLU A 137 -6.77 14.06 -14.25
N CYS A 138 -7.21 13.97 -12.98
CA CYS A 138 -8.65 13.92 -12.66
C CYS A 138 -9.37 15.19 -13.16
N GLU A 139 -8.81 16.37 -12.90
CA GLU A 139 -9.35 17.65 -13.36
C GLU A 139 -9.45 17.70 -14.88
N LYS A 140 -8.39 17.31 -15.59
CA LYS A 140 -8.36 17.22 -17.06
C LYS A 140 -9.45 16.29 -17.62
N LEU A 141 -9.75 15.20 -16.92
CA LEU A 141 -10.79 14.24 -17.30
C LEU A 141 -12.20 14.65 -16.82
N GLY A 142 -12.35 15.78 -16.12
CA GLY A 142 -13.63 16.22 -15.56
C GLY A 142 -14.14 15.35 -14.41
N GLN A 143 -13.25 14.64 -13.73
CA GLN A 143 -13.58 13.68 -12.67
C GLN A 143 -13.26 14.25 -11.29
N LYS A 144 -14.08 13.88 -10.29
CA LYS A 144 -13.73 14.15 -8.89
C LYS A 144 -12.71 13.11 -8.43
N PRO A 145 -11.60 13.52 -7.79
CA PRO A 145 -10.63 12.57 -7.25
C PRO A 145 -11.30 11.57 -6.29
N ARG A 146 -10.97 10.29 -6.46
CA ARG A 146 -11.35 9.22 -5.54
C ARG A 146 -10.44 9.24 -4.31
N ARG A 147 -10.58 8.25 -3.41
CA ARG A 147 -9.74 8.15 -2.21
C ARG A 147 -8.26 8.08 -2.57
N PHE A 148 -7.43 8.89 -1.93
CA PHE A 148 -5.98 8.80 -2.02
C PHE A 148 -5.33 9.04 -0.65
N ASN A 149 -4.10 8.57 -0.48
CA ASN A 149 -3.21 9.03 0.60
C ASN A 149 -2.16 9.98 0.02
N ARG A 150 -1.78 11.02 0.77
CA ARG A 150 -0.65 11.90 0.42
C ARG A 150 0.49 11.65 1.41
N PRO A 151 1.52 10.87 1.03
CA PRO A 151 2.69 10.65 1.88
C PRO A 151 3.34 11.98 2.27
N THR A 152 3.48 12.20 3.57
CA THR A 152 4.16 13.39 4.10
C THR A 152 5.68 13.19 3.97
N PRO A 153 6.42 14.14 3.36
CA PRO A 153 7.87 14.05 3.27
C PRO A 153 8.54 13.86 4.64
N GLY A 154 9.53 12.98 4.70
CA GLY A 154 10.27 12.69 5.94
C GLY A 154 9.47 11.89 6.98
N MET A 155 8.33 11.30 6.63
CA MET A 155 7.71 10.28 7.47
C MET A 155 8.43 8.94 7.32
N PRO A 156 8.74 8.23 8.43
CA PRO A 156 9.29 6.90 8.37
C PRO A 156 8.36 5.93 7.62
N GLN A 157 8.96 4.98 6.89
CA GLN A 157 8.24 3.89 6.24
C GLN A 157 7.78 2.84 7.27
N GLY A 158 8.58 2.64 8.33
CA GLY A 158 8.26 1.72 9.41
C GLY A 158 8.61 2.30 10.77
N ILE A 159 7.64 2.27 11.69
CA ILE A 159 7.81 2.68 13.09
C ILE A 159 7.58 1.44 13.98
N LEU A 160 8.55 1.15 14.85
CA LEU A 160 8.37 0.32 16.03
C LEU A 160 8.13 1.22 17.24
N LEU A 161 7.02 1.03 17.97
CA LEU A 161 6.85 1.65 19.27
C LEU A 161 7.52 0.81 20.36
N CYS A 162 8.25 1.49 21.24
CA CYS A 162 9.06 0.88 22.29
C CYS A 162 9.09 1.79 23.52
N GLU A 163 9.55 1.26 24.66
CA GLU A 163 9.69 2.07 25.89
C GLU A 163 10.97 2.91 25.87
N ASP A 164 12.03 2.37 25.26
CA ASP A 164 13.32 3.04 25.07
C ASP A 164 13.71 2.98 23.59
N ALA A 165 14.02 4.15 23.00
CA ALA A 165 14.29 4.28 21.58
C ALA A 165 15.65 3.67 21.16
N GLU A 166 16.65 3.68 22.03
CA GLU A 166 17.96 3.11 21.75
C GLU A 166 17.90 1.59 21.75
N GLU A 167 17.27 1.00 22.77
CA GLU A 167 17.05 -0.45 22.86
C GLU A 167 16.11 -0.92 21.75
N GLY A 168 15.04 -0.16 21.46
CA GLY A 168 14.15 -0.45 20.34
C GLY A 168 14.87 -0.42 18.98
N TRP A 169 15.85 0.47 18.79
CA TRP A 169 16.66 0.49 17.57
C TRP A 169 17.51 -0.78 17.44
N LYS A 170 18.21 -1.19 18.51
CA LYS A 170 19.01 -2.43 18.54
C LYS A 170 18.17 -3.66 18.17
N VAL A 171 16.89 -3.68 18.54
CA VAL A 171 15.94 -4.75 18.19
C VAL A 171 15.68 -4.79 16.67
N ILE A 172 15.45 -3.65 16.02
CA ILE A 172 15.02 -3.62 14.61
C ILE A 172 16.15 -3.46 13.59
N GLU A 173 17.33 -3.00 14.00
CA GLU A 173 18.41 -2.58 13.10
C GLU A 173 18.74 -3.65 12.05
N ARG A 174 19.03 -4.88 12.48
CA ARG A 174 19.36 -5.99 11.56
C ARG A 174 18.21 -6.34 10.61
N HIS A 175 16.97 -6.18 11.06
CA HIS A 175 15.76 -6.49 10.28
C HIS A 175 15.49 -5.41 9.24
N ALA A 176 15.65 -4.14 9.64
CA ALA A 176 15.55 -3.01 8.74
C ALA A 176 16.65 -3.07 7.68
N ALA A 177 17.89 -3.41 8.07
CA ALA A 177 19.00 -3.61 7.14
C ALA A 177 18.68 -4.72 6.14
N HIS A 178 18.19 -5.88 6.61
CA HIS A 178 17.79 -6.96 5.73
C HIS A 178 16.72 -6.54 4.70
N VAL A 179 15.65 -5.88 5.16
CA VAL A 179 14.59 -5.38 4.26
C VAL A 179 15.18 -4.44 3.21
N VAL A 180 15.94 -3.43 3.61
CA VAL A 180 16.54 -2.47 2.68
C VAL A 180 17.47 -3.16 1.69
N THR A 181 18.33 -4.06 2.16
CA THR A 181 19.27 -4.82 1.30
C THR A 181 18.53 -5.66 0.26
N GLU A 182 17.47 -6.38 0.63
CA GLU A 182 16.71 -7.20 -0.34
C GLU A 182 15.97 -6.35 -1.36
N TYR A 183 15.31 -5.27 -0.92
CA TYR A 183 14.63 -4.36 -1.84
C TYR A 183 15.60 -3.60 -2.75
N ALA A 184 16.81 -3.28 -2.28
CA ALA A 184 17.86 -2.69 -3.10
C ALA A 184 18.32 -3.67 -4.20
N LYS A 185 18.52 -4.96 -3.88
CA LYS A 185 18.85 -5.99 -4.87
C LYS A 185 17.78 -6.10 -5.96
N TRP A 186 16.51 -6.19 -5.59
CA TRP A 186 15.42 -6.25 -6.57
C TRP A 186 15.33 -4.98 -7.41
N SER A 187 15.54 -3.82 -6.79
CA SER A 187 15.55 -2.55 -7.50
C SER A 187 16.70 -2.46 -8.51
N ALA A 188 17.89 -2.96 -8.16
CA ALA A 188 19.04 -2.99 -9.06
C ALA A 188 18.78 -3.92 -10.26
N GLN A 189 18.22 -5.11 -10.01
CA GLN A 189 17.86 -6.07 -11.07
C GLN A 189 16.79 -5.53 -12.02
N ALA A 190 15.82 -4.78 -11.49
CA ALA A 190 14.75 -4.18 -12.29
C ALA A 190 15.17 -2.90 -13.02
N GLY A 191 16.28 -2.25 -12.64
CA GLY A 191 16.76 -1.02 -13.27
C GLY A 191 15.73 0.11 -13.28
N GLU A 192 15.45 0.68 -14.45
CA GLU A 192 14.44 1.72 -14.65
C GLU A 192 13.01 1.22 -14.40
N ALA A 193 12.78 -0.10 -14.47
CA ALA A 193 11.48 -0.67 -14.17
C ALA A 193 11.16 -0.69 -12.67
N SER A 194 12.14 -0.47 -11.78
CA SER A 194 11.92 -0.42 -10.34
C SER A 194 11.13 0.83 -9.92
N ASN A 195 10.14 0.64 -9.06
CA ASN A 195 9.46 1.72 -8.35
C ASN A 195 9.73 1.68 -6.83
N SER A 196 10.77 0.94 -6.42
CA SER A 196 11.12 0.73 -5.02
C SER A 196 11.52 2.04 -4.33
N PRO A 197 10.96 2.36 -3.15
CA PRO A 197 11.41 3.52 -2.36
C PRO A 197 12.80 3.30 -1.76
N PHE A 198 13.36 2.09 -1.85
CA PHE A 198 14.66 1.71 -1.29
C PHE A 198 15.82 1.84 -2.29
N LYS A 199 15.56 2.37 -3.49
CA LYS A 199 16.58 2.53 -4.54
C LYS A 199 17.74 3.41 -4.04
N GLY A 200 18.97 2.89 -4.10
CA GLY A 200 20.19 3.59 -3.69
C GLY A 200 20.50 3.55 -2.18
N LEU A 201 19.72 2.80 -1.39
CA LEU A 201 20.02 2.54 0.02
C LEU A 201 20.73 1.20 0.14
N GLU A 202 22.05 1.22 -0.05
CA GLU A 202 22.89 0.01 -0.03
C GLU A 202 23.77 -0.09 1.21
N ASP A 203 23.85 0.98 2.00
CA ASP A 203 24.74 1.09 3.17
C ASP A 203 23.93 1.00 4.49
N PRO A 204 24.00 -0.13 5.21
CA PRO A 204 23.37 -0.29 6.52
C PRO A 204 23.81 0.77 7.54
N ALA A 205 25.02 1.33 7.43
CA ALA A 205 25.50 2.35 8.36
C ALA A 205 24.73 3.68 8.22
N LYS A 206 24.08 3.91 7.08
CA LYS A 206 23.21 5.08 6.85
C LYS A 206 21.74 4.82 7.17
N LEU A 207 21.40 3.60 7.56
CA LEU A 207 20.00 3.24 7.77
C LEU A 207 19.38 4.00 8.93
N ARG A 208 20.10 4.09 10.05
CA ARG A 208 19.63 4.84 11.23
C ARG A 208 19.44 6.31 10.92
N THR A 209 20.40 6.92 10.22
CA THR A 209 20.38 8.34 9.88
C THR A 209 19.41 8.67 8.75
N SER A 210 19.01 7.68 7.94
CA SER A 210 17.98 7.86 6.89
C SER A 210 16.60 8.20 7.45
N GLY A 211 16.32 7.82 8.71
CA GLY A 211 14.99 7.96 9.32
C GLY A 211 13.89 7.11 8.64
N MET A 212 14.25 6.22 7.72
CA MET A 212 13.30 5.36 7.01
C MET A 212 12.63 4.34 7.92
N PHE A 213 13.40 3.81 8.87
CA PHE A 213 12.91 3.00 9.97
C PHE A 213 13.29 3.67 11.27
N VAL A 214 12.38 3.66 12.23
CA VAL A 214 12.60 4.28 13.53
C VAL A 214 12.04 3.41 14.65
N ALA A 215 12.71 3.47 15.79
CA ALA A 215 12.17 3.04 17.07
C ALA A 215 11.81 4.30 17.86
N TRP A 216 10.53 4.45 18.21
CA TRP A 216 10.02 5.64 18.91
C TRP A 216 9.33 5.26 20.21
N THR A 217 9.45 6.14 21.20
CA THR A 217 8.58 6.10 22.36
C THR A 217 7.19 6.65 22.03
N PRO A 218 6.16 6.34 22.82
CA PRO A 218 4.87 7.00 22.73
C PRO A 218 4.94 8.53 22.72
N ASP A 219 5.86 9.12 23.49
CA ASP A 219 6.02 10.57 23.56
C ASP A 219 6.62 11.15 22.29
N MET A 220 7.64 10.50 21.72
CA MET A 220 8.22 10.89 20.43
C MET A 220 7.18 10.80 19.31
N LEU A 221 6.33 9.76 19.33
CA LEU A 221 5.21 9.64 18.38
C LEU A 221 4.26 10.84 18.50
N ILE A 222 3.82 11.16 19.72
CA ILE A 222 2.89 12.26 20.00
C ILE A 222 3.47 13.62 19.62
N GLU A 223 4.74 13.86 19.93
CA GLU A 223 5.46 15.07 19.51
C GLU A 223 5.52 15.18 17.99
N ARG A 224 5.86 14.08 17.30
CA ARG A 224 5.86 14.06 15.84
C ARG A 224 4.48 14.37 15.29
N MET A 225 3.42 13.76 15.82
CA MET A 225 2.04 14.02 15.39
C MET A 225 1.64 15.49 15.48
N ARG A 226 2.02 16.19 16.54
CA ARG A 226 1.74 17.63 16.71
C ARG A 226 2.37 18.50 15.62
N SER A 227 3.50 18.06 15.07
CA SER A 227 4.19 18.78 13.98
C SER A 227 3.61 18.50 12.60
N LEU A 228 2.76 17.47 12.47
CA LEU A 228 2.24 17.04 11.18
C LEU A 228 0.93 17.77 10.85
N PRO A 229 0.65 17.99 9.54
CA PRO A 229 -0.67 18.42 9.11
C PRO A 229 -1.75 17.44 9.57
N ASN A 230 -2.97 17.92 9.88
CA ASN A 230 -4.08 17.08 10.37
C ASN A 230 -4.45 15.90 9.46
N HIS A 231 -4.07 15.94 8.18
CA HIS A 231 -4.32 14.87 7.21
C HIS A 231 -3.17 13.85 7.09
N ALA A 232 -2.08 14.01 7.83
CA ALA A 232 -0.93 13.13 7.77
C ALA A 232 -1.25 11.78 8.42
N GLY A 233 -0.98 10.70 7.68
CA GLY A 233 -1.06 9.34 8.22
C GLY A 233 0.23 8.94 8.91
N ILE A 234 0.12 8.05 9.89
CA ILE A 234 1.25 7.35 10.48
C ILE A 234 1.18 5.87 10.10
N THR A 235 2.29 5.35 9.60
CA THR A 235 2.43 3.93 9.29
C THR A 235 3.26 3.25 10.36
N LEU A 236 2.62 2.39 11.14
CA LEU A 236 3.31 1.45 12.02
C LEU A 236 3.63 0.19 11.24
N GLN A 237 4.85 -0.33 11.40
CA GLN A 237 5.24 -1.60 10.80
C GLN A 237 5.75 -2.53 11.91
N PRO A 238 4.85 -3.05 12.76
CA PRO A 238 5.24 -3.85 13.91
C PRO A 238 5.83 -5.22 13.54
N LEU A 239 5.78 -5.61 12.26
CA LEU A 239 6.32 -6.87 11.73
C LEU A 239 7.28 -6.58 10.56
N LEU A 240 8.48 -6.10 10.89
CA LEU A 240 9.57 -6.03 9.91
C LEU A 240 10.03 -7.44 9.51
N GLY A 241 10.69 -7.56 8.35
CA GLY A 241 11.20 -8.83 7.84
C GLY A 241 12.03 -9.60 8.85
N GLY A 242 11.53 -10.77 9.27
CA GLY A 242 12.18 -11.65 10.26
C GLY A 242 12.10 -11.18 11.72
N LEU A 243 11.44 -10.07 12.03
CA LEU A 243 11.25 -9.60 13.41
C LEU A 243 10.29 -10.56 14.15
N SER A 244 10.58 -10.83 15.42
CA SER A 244 9.70 -11.67 16.25
C SER A 244 8.30 -11.04 16.35
N PRO A 245 7.22 -11.84 16.16
CA PRO A 245 5.86 -11.36 16.41
C PRO A 245 5.65 -10.79 17.82
N GLU A 246 6.41 -11.25 18.81
CA GLU A 246 6.33 -10.75 20.19
C GLU A 246 6.68 -9.27 20.29
N GLU A 247 7.71 -8.81 19.56
CA GLU A 247 8.09 -7.39 19.52
C GLU A 247 7.00 -6.55 18.84
N GLY A 248 6.38 -7.10 17.80
CA GLY A 248 5.21 -6.48 17.19
C GLY A 248 4.03 -6.33 18.16
N TRP A 249 3.76 -7.35 18.99
CA TRP A 249 2.72 -7.30 20.01
C TRP A 249 3.03 -6.28 21.11
N LYS A 250 4.29 -6.17 21.57
CA LYS A 250 4.73 -5.14 22.53
C LYS A 250 4.46 -3.74 21.98
N SER A 251 4.85 -3.49 20.73
CA SER A 251 4.59 -2.23 20.02
C SER A 251 3.10 -1.90 19.91
N LEU A 252 2.25 -2.88 19.56
CA LEU A 252 0.79 -2.70 19.50
C LEU A 252 0.16 -2.46 20.87
N ALA A 253 0.68 -3.08 21.93
CA ALA A 253 0.22 -2.83 23.31
C ALA A 253 0.54 -1.40 23.76
N LEU A 254 1.72 -0.89 23.40
CA LEU A 254 2.09 0.51 23.61
C LEU A 254 1.16 1.44 22.82
N LEU A 255 0.93 1.16 21.52
CA LEU A 255 -0.01 1.93 20.71
C LEU A 255 -1.38 2.03 21.39
N LYS A 256 -1.93 0.90 21.88
CA LYS A 256 -3.22 0.86 22.55
C LYS A 256 -3.27 1.81 23.76
N LYS A 257 -2.19 1.88 24.55
CA LYS A 257 -2.06 2.80 25.69
C LYS A 257 -1.95 4.27 25.22
N THR A 258 -1.37 4.51 24.05
CA THR A 258 -1.19 5.85 23.46
C THR A 258 -2.42 6.38 22.73
N LEU A 259 -3.33 5.50 22.27
CA LEU A 259 -4.52 5.88 21.50
C LEU A 259 -5.38 7.01 22.10
N PRO A 260 -5.63 7.09 23.43
CA PRO A 260 -6.38 8.21 24.00
C PRO A 260 -5.73 9.56 23.71
N ARG A 261 -4.40 9.66 23.88
CA ARG A 261 -3.62 10.88 23.60
C ARG A 261 -3.65 11.25 22.12
N ILE A 262 -3.64 10.25 21.24
CA ILE A 262 -3.77 10.46 19.79
C ILE A 262 -5.15 11.09 19.47
N ARG A 263 -6.22 10.55 20.05
CA ARG A 263 -7.58 11.07 19.82
C ARG A 263 -7.79 12.48 20.34
N GLU A 264 -7.14 12.82 21.46
CA GLU A 264 -7.17 14.19 22.00
C GLU A 264 -6.52 15.19 21.01
N LEU A 265 -5.41 14.81 20.37
CA LEU A 265 -4.78 15.64 19.34
C LEU A 265 -5.68 15.82 18.11
N GLU A 266 -6.33 14.75 17.64
CA GLU A 266 -7.25 14.80 16.49
C GLU A 266 -8.47 15.70 16.74
N GLN A 267 -8.85 15.93 18.00
CA GLN A 267 -9.98 16.81 18.35
C GLN A 267 -9.57 18.29 18.50
N GLN A 268 -8.27 18.57 18.61
CA GLN A 268 -7.73 19.93 18.82
C GLN A 268 -7.34 20.63 17.50
N GLY A 269 -7.17 19.88 16.41
CA GLY A 269 -6.78 20.40 15.10
C GLY A 269 -7.93 20.40 14.10
#